data_AF-A0A291Q1N8-F1
#
_entry.id   AF-A0A291Q1N8-F1
#
_cell.length_a   1.000
_cell.length_b   1.000
_cell.length_c   1.000
_cell.angle_alpha   90.00
_cell.angle_beta   90.00
_cell.angle_gamma   90.00
#
_symmetry.space_group_name_H-M   'P 1'
#
loop_
_entity.id
_entity.type
_entity.pdbx_description
1 polymer ?
#
loop_
_entity_poly.entity_id
_entity_poly.type
_entity_poly.pdbx_seq_one_letter_code
_entity_poly.pdbx_strand_id
1 'polypeptide(L)'
;MRHHEADEHQEAKKDGTTFLPWSVDGFDLEAILALDPDLIVGGGIGFPLFQAEKVYDKLSDIAPTVLVGKKLGDWRGQFSFLADDVFAKGGFKVYGQGGDMFELSTEKVGQTITQPSVFVMGFNADTTDVATLKKNPVYGALPAFKSDHAYDLPYWVLRGDYDESMALLDIIEQKFS
;
A
#
# COMPACT_ATOMS: atom_id res chain seq x y z
N MET A 1 -4.44 11.02 -20.99
CA MET A 1 -4.64 11.00 -19.53
C MET A 1 -6.09 11.32 -19.15
N ARG A 2 -7.08 10.56 -19.65
CA ARG A 2 -8.50 10.63 -19.22
C ARG A 2 -9.22 9.28 -19.34
N HIS A 3 -8.46 8.20 -19.52
CA HIS A 3 -9.00 6.84 -19.67
C HIS A 3 -8.91 6.02 -18.37
N HIS A 4 -7.96 6.33 -17.48
CA HIS A 4 -7.67 5.51 -16.28
C HIS A 4 -8.74 5.61 -15.17
N GLU A 5 -9.25 6.82 -14.87
CA GLU A 5 -10.32 6.99 -13.86
C GLU A 5 -11.59 6.22 -14.25
N ALA A 6 -11.89 6.09 -15.54
CA ALA A 6 -13.07 5.38 -16.01
C ALA A 6 -12.94 3.86 -15.84
N ASP A 7 -11.72 3.33 -15.82
CA ASP A 7 -11.43 1.91 -15.68
C ASP A 7 -11.42 1.52 -14.18
N GLU A 8 -10.80 2.32 -13.32
CA GLU A 8 -10.80 2.13 -11.84
C GLU A 8 -12.23 2.18 -11.26
N HIS A 9 -13.07 3.12 -11.73
CA HIS A 9 -14.47 3.17 -11.34
C HIS A 9 -15.28 1.94 -11.80
N GLN A 10 -14.86 1.28 -12.89
CA GLN A 10 -15.52 0.06 -13.35
C GLN A 10 -15.09 -1.16 -12.54
N GLU A 11 -13.84 -1.25 -12.12
CA GLU A 11 -13.34 -2.32 -11.26
C GLU A 11 -13.95 -2.25 -9.86
N ALA A 12 -13.98 -1.08 -9.24
CA ALA A 12 -14.64 -0.91 -7.94
C ALA A 12 -16.12 -1.33 -7.99
N LYS A 13 -16.83 -1.02 -9.08
CA LYS A 13 -18.22 -1.45 -9.28
C LYS A 13 -18.37 -2.97 -9.46
N LYS A 14 -17.40 -3.64 -10.08
CA LYS A 14 -17.39 -5.11 -10.19
C LYS A 14 -17.23 -5.75 -8.82
N ASP A 15 -16.49 -5.12 -7.92
CA ASP A 15 -16.32 -5.55 -6.52
C ASP A 15 -17.49 -5.16 -5.60
N GLY A 16 -18.61 -4.70 -6.18
CA GLY A 16 -19.81 -4.32 -5.44
C GLY A 16 -19.74 -2.93 -4.81
N THR A 17 -18.72 -2.13 -5.11
CA THR A 17 -18.62 -0.76 -4.61
C THR A 17 -19.63 0.14 -5.29
N THR A 18 -20.46 0.81 -4.49
CA THR A 18 -21.40 1.82 -4.99
C THR A 18 -20.79 3.21 -4.87
N PHE A 19 -20.64 3.89 -6.01
CA PHE A 19 -20.22 5.29 -6.01
C PHE A 19 -21.38 6.18 -5.59
N LEU A 20 -21.20 6.94 -4.51
CA LEU A 20 -22.13 7.99 -4.10
C LEU A 20 -21.61 9.35 -4.57
N PRO A 21 -22.39 10.10 -5.37
CA PRO A 21 -21.97 11.41 -5.81
C PRO A 21 -21.87 12.37 -4.61
N TRP A 22 -20.87 13.24 -4.67
CA TRP A 22 -20.64 14.29 -3.68
C TRP A 22 -20.39 15.63 -4.40
N SER A 23 -20.85 16.72 -3.80
CA SER A 23 -20.71 18.05 -4.39
C SER A 23 -20.28 19.10 -3.35
N VAL A 24 -20.20 20.35 -3.80
CA VAL A 24 -19.97 21.49 -2.90
C VAL A 24 -21.08 21.70 -1.86
N ASP A 25 -22.24 21.10 -2.07
CA ASP A 25 -23.42 21.27 -1.23
C ASP A 25 -23.46 20.29 -0.05
N GLY A 26 -22.71 19.18 -0.11
CA GLY A 26 -22.78 18.15 0.92
C GLY A 26 -22.68 16.73 0.40
N PHE A 27 -22.67 15.79 1.35
CA PHE A 27 -22.95 14.38 1.10
C PHE A 27 -24.46 14.14 0.99
N ASP A 28 -24.85 13.21 0.12
CA ASP A 28 -26.22 12.70 0.07
C ASP A 28 -26.45 11.68 1.19
N LEU A 29 -27.00 12.16 2.32
CA LEU A 29 -27.20 11.34 3.52
C LEU A 29 -28.25 10.25 3.33
N GLU A 30 -29.26 10.48 2.49
CA GLU A 30 -30.29 9.48 2.20
C GLU A 30 -29.71 8.36 1.35
N ALA A 31 -28.85 8.70 0.38
CA ALA A 31 -28.14 7.70 -0.40
C ALA A 31 -27.15 6.90 0.43
N ILE A 32 -26.46 7.52 1.41
CA ILE A 32 -25.60 6.81 2.37
C ILE A 32 -26.43 5.87 3.24
N LEU A 33 -27.54 6.36 3.81
CA LEU A 33 -28.45 5.55 4.64
C LEU A 33 -29.00 4.34 3.88
N ALA A 34 -29.36 4.51 2.61
CA ALA A 34 -29.88 3.42 1.77
C ALA A 34 -28.90 2.27 1.52
N LEU A 35 -27.59 2.49 1.72
CA LEU A 35 -26.58 1.44 1.63
C LEU A 35 -26.45 0.60 2.90
N ASP A 36 -27.12 0.98 4.00
CA ASP A 36 -27.04 0.30 5.31
C ASP A 36 -25.59 0.02 5.75
N PRO A 37 -24.72 1.04 5.82
CA PRO A 37 -23.31 0.83 6.13
C PRO A 37 -23.12 0.42 7.60
N ASP A 38 -22.13 -0.43 7.86
CA ASP A 38 -21.72 -0.81 9.21
C ASP A 38 -20.58 0.07 9.77
N LEU A 39 -19.93 0.85 8.91
CA LEU A 39 -18.92 1.86 9.23
C LEU A 39 -18.88 2.95 8.16
N ILE A 40 -18.78 4.20 8.57
CA ILE A 40 -18.52 5.34 7.69
C ILE A 40 -17.15 5.92 8.00
N VAL A 41 -16.26 5.96 7.01
CA VAL A 41 -14.99 6.66 7.08
C VAL A 41 -15.06 7.91 6.22
N GLY A 42 -15.03 9.08 6.86
CA GLY A 42 -15.08 10.39 6.20
C GLY A 42 -13.83 11.22 6.49
N GLY A 43 -13.66 12.34 5.79
CA GLY A 43 -12.61 13.32 6.11
C GLY A 43 -11.51 13.44 5.06
N GLY A 44 -10.26 13.40 5.52
CA GLY A 44 -9.07 13.68 4.72
C GLY A 44 -8.58 15.13 4.85
N ILE A 45 -7.88 15.63 3.84
CA ILE A 45 -7.37 17.01 3.84
C ILE A 45 -8.30 17.91 3.04
N GLY A 46 -8.68 19.06 3.62
CA GLY A 46 -9.38 20.12 2.90
C GLY A 46 -10.90 20.02 2.96
N PHE A 47 -11.56 20.24 1.83
CA PHE A 47 -12.99 20.48 1.75
C PHE A 47 -13.88 19.29 2.12
N PRO A 48 -13.52 18.02 1.80
CA PRO A 48 -14.28 16.85 2.26
C PRO A 48 -14.35 16.74 3.79
N LEU A 49 -13.24 17.05 4.49
CA LEU A 49 -13.22 17.06 5.97
C LEU A 49 -14.13 18.13 6.55
N PHE A 50 -14.08 19.34 6.00
CA PHE A 50 -14.97 20.42 6.46
C PHE A 50 -16.46 20.05 6.31
N GLN A 51 -16.82 19.39 5.21
CA GLN A 51 -18.21 18.95 5.02
C GLN A 51 -18.58 17.79 5.95
N ALA A 52 -17.67 16.84 6.17
CA ALA A 52 -17.92 15.71 7.06
C ALA A 52 -18.09 16.16 8.52
N GLU A 53 -17.29 17.14 8.98
CA GLU A 53 -17.43 17.73 10.31
C GLU A 53 -18.81 18.39 10.51
N LYS A 54 -19.39 19.02 9.48
CA LYS A 54 -20.71 19.67 9.57
C LYS A 54 -21.87 18.71 9.77
N VAL A 55 -21.74 17.49 9.25
CA VAL A 55 -22.81 16.48 9.26
C VAL A 55 -22.44 15.23 10.06
N TYR A 56 -21.39 15.32 10.88
CA TYR A 56 -20.85 14.19 11.64
C TYR A 56 -21.90 13.50 12.50
N ASP A 57 -22.74 14.27 13.20
CA ASP A 57 -23.80 13.71 14.04
C ASP A 57 -24.79 12.90 13.20
N LYS A 58 -25.17 13.42 12.02
CA LYS A 58 -26.08 12.74 11.10
C LYS A 58 -25.47 11.48 10.49
N LEU A 59 -24.17 11.50 10.18
CA LEU A 59 -23.45 10.31 9.73
C LEU A 59 -23.38 9.26 10.86
N SER A 60 -23.17 9.72 12.10
CA SER A 60 -23.09 8.88 13.29
C SER A 60 -24.44 8.25 13.67
N ASP A 61 -25.55 8.91 13.33
CA ASP A 61 -26.91 8.36 13.45
C ASP A 61 -27.16 7.24 12.43
N ILE A 62 -26.49 7.25 11.27
CA ILE A 62 -26.60 6.21 10.23
C ILE A 62 -25.75 5.00 10.62
N ALA A 63 -24.48 5.22 10.98
CA ALA A 63 -23.54 4.16 11.32
C ALA A 63 -22.38 4.70 12.17
N PRO A 64 -21.61 3.84 12.88
CA PRO A 64 -20.34 4.24 13.48
C PRO A 64 -19.51 5.04 12.48
N THR A 65 -19.14 6.27 12.84
CA THR A 65 -18.48 7.20 11.92
C THR A 65 -17.11 7.62 12.46
N VAL A 66 -16.10 7.56 11.60
CA VAL A 66 -14.74 8.03 11.90
C VAL A 66 -14.35 9.13 10.92
N LEU A 67 -13.91 10.27 11.45
CA LEU A 67 -13.33 11.33 10.64
C LEU A 67 -11.80 11.30 10.67
N VAL A 68 -11.20 11.18 9.49
CA VAL A 68 -9.76 11.23 9.30
C VAL A 68 -9.31 12.68 9.22
N GLY A 69 -8.68 13.16 10.29
CA GLY A 69 -8.34 14.58 10.44
C GLY A 69 -7.06 15.02 9.70
N LYS A 70 -7.00 16.30 9.33
CA LYS A 70 -5.79 16.95 8.79
C LYS A 70 -4.60 16.98 9.75
N LYS A 71 -4.83 16.77 11.06
CA LYS A 71 -3.77 16.76 12.09
C LYS A 71 -2.90 15.51 12.04
N LEU A 72 -3.33 14.48 11.31
CA LEU A 72 -2.58 13.23 11.13
C LEU A 72 -1.42 13.38 10.12
N GLY A 73 -1.15 14.60 9.65
CA GLY A 73 -0.02 14.91 8.79
C GLY A 73 -0.34 14.64 7.33
N ASP A 74 0.38 13.71 6.72
CA ASP A 74 0.20 13.29 5.35
C ASP A 74 -0.70 12.05 5.23
N TRP A 75 -0.87 11.57 4.01
CA TRP A 75 -1.66 10.38 3.75
C TRP A 75 -1.15 9.16 4.53
N ARG A 76 0.15 9.03 4.81
CA ARG A 76 0.69 7.88 5.55
C ARG A 76 0.18 7.86 6.98
N GLY A 77 0.23 9.01 7.67
CA GLY A 77 -0.32 9.11 9.02
C GLY A 77 -1.83 8.86 9.07
N GLN A 78 -2.56 9.30 8.04
CA GLN A 78 -4.00 9.04 7.90
C GLN A 78 -4.31 7.55 7.70
N PHE A 79 -3.57 6.86 6.83
CA PHE A 79 -3.72 5.42 6.60
C PHE A 79 -3.26 4.60 7.81
N SER A 80 -2.17 4.98 8.48
CA SER A 80 -1.73 4.33 9.72
C SER A 80 -2.76 4.44 10.83
N PHE A 81 -3.40 5.61 11.01
CA PHE A 81 -4.49 5.76 11.97
C PHE A 81 -5.68 4.84 11.65
N LEU A 82 -6.10 4.76 10.38
CA LEU A 82 -7.17 3.84 9.98
C LEU A 82 -6.78 2.38 10.26
N ALA A 83 -5.57 1.98 9.86
CA ALA A 83 -5.07 0.63 10.06
C ALA A 83 -4.98 0.25 11.54
N ASP A 84 -4.29 1.05 12.35
CA ASP A 84 -3.89 0.70 13.70
C ASP A 84 -4.95 1.06 14.74
N ASP A 85 -5.60 2.21 14.60
CA ASP A 85 -6.49 2.76 15.62
C ASP A 85 -7.96 2.49 15.35
N VAL A 86 -8.34 2.29 14.09
CA VAL A 86 -9.75 2.05 13.71
C VAL A 86 -9.98 0.57 13.43
N PHE A 87 -9.27 -0.01 12.48
CA PHE A 87 -9.52 -1.38 12.04
C PHE A 87 -8.90 -2.41 13.00
N ALA A 88 -7.62 -2.29 13.36
CA ALA A 88 -6.95 -3.24 14.25
C ALA A 88 -7.54 -3.27 15.67
N LYS A 89 -7.99 -2.13 16.20
CA LYS A 89 -8.72 -2.07 17.49
C LYS A 89 -10.17 -2.52 17.40
N GLY A 90 -10.78 -2.47 16.21
CA GLY A 90 -12.14 -2.95 15.93
C GLY A 90 -12.27 -4.47 15.74
N GLY A 91 -11.17 -5.23 15.88
CA GLY A 91 -11.16 -6.68 15.66
C GLY A 91 -11.00 -7.09 14.19
N PHE A 92 -10.73 -6.13 13.29
CA PHE A 92 -10.38 -6.39 11.89
C PHE A 92 -8.86 -6.47 11.75
N LYS A 93 -8.32 -7.56 11.22
CA LYS A 93 -6.87 -7.70 11.01
C LYS A 93 -6.41 -6.84 9.84
N VAL A 94 -5.63 -5.79 10.13
CA VAL A 94 -4.91 -5.01 9.11
C VAL A 94 -3.42 -5.33 9.15
N TYR A 95 -2.82 -5.41 7.96
CA TYR A 95 -1.43 -5.77 7.72
C TYR A 95 -0.54 -4.52 7.77
N GLY A 96 0.43 -4.49 8.71
CA GLY A 96 1.70 -3.80 8.52
C GLY A 96 1.94 -2.46 9.23
N GLN A 97 2.40 -2.51 10.49
CA GLN A 97 3.41 -1.56 11.02
C GLN A 97 4.84 -1.88 10.51
N GLY A 98 4.96 -2.44 9.30
CA GLY A 98 5.58 -3.75 9.04
C GLY A 98 6.87 -4.18 9.77
N GLY A 99 7.87 -3.32 10.02
CA GLY A 99 9.15 -3.76 10.62
C GLY A 99 9.99 -4.71 9.73
N ASP A 100 9.58 -4.90 8.47
CA ASP A 100 10.13 -5.91 7.55
C ASP A 100 11.32 -5.39 6.70
N MET A 101 11.65 -4.10 6.78
CA MET A 101 12.73 -3.46 6.03
C MET A 101 13.66 -2.70 6.99
N PHE A 102 14.97 -2.84 6.78
CA PHE A 102 15.98 -2.08 7.52
C PHE A 102 17.16 -1.72 6.60
N GLU A 103 17.81 -0.61 6.90
CA GLU A 103 18.97 -0.14 6.13
C GLU A 103 20.27 -0.71 6.71
N LEU A 104 21.20 -1.11 5.83
CA LEU A 104 22.52 -1.60 6.20
C LEU A 104 23.60 -0.71 5.61
N SER A 105 24.56 -0.30 6.44
CA SER A 105 25.83 0.22 5.95
C SER A 105 26.60 -0.88 5.21
N THR A 106 27.32 -0.53 4.14
CA THR A 106 28.12 -1.48 3.34
C THR A 106 29.03 -2.38 4.18
N GLU A 107 29.63 -1.87 5.27
CA GLU A 107 30.50 -2.65 6.17
C GLU A 107 29.79 -3.81 6.89
N LYS A 108 28.47 -3.69 7.10
CA LYS A 108 27.66 -4.71 7.79
C LYS A 108 27.09 -5.75 6.84
N VAL A 109 27.02 -5.45 5.53
CA VAL A 109 26.41 -6.31 4.51
C VAL A 109 26.96 -7.73 4.56
N GLY A 110 28.29 -7.90 4.62
CA GLY A 110 28.94 -9.22 4.66
C GLY A 110 28.69 -10.02 5.95
N GLN A 111 28.33 -9.36 7.04
CA GLN A 111 28.04 -10.00 8.33
C GLN A 111 26.55 -10.33 8.48
N THR A 112 25.68 -9.58 7.80
CA THR A 112 24.23 -9.70 7.93
C THR A 112 23.60 -10.53 6.82
N ILE A 113 24.08 -10.41 5.57
CA ILE A 113 23.53 -11.14 4.43
C ILE A 113 24.35 -12.40 4.21
N THR A 114 23.93 -13.49 4.84
CA THR A 114 24.60 -14.81 4.77
C THR A 114 23.76 -15.86 4.04
N GLN A 115 22.60 -15.46 3.51
CA GLN A 115 21.63 -16.35 2.88
C GLN A 115 22.21 -16.96 1.59
N PRO A 116 21.83 -18.20 1.26
CA PRO A 116 22.31 -18.89 0.06
C PRO A 116 21.77 -18.30 -1.24
N SER A 117 20.65 -17.59 -1.18
CA SER A 117 20.04 -16.88 -2.32
C SER A 117 19.52 -15.52 -1.86
N VAL A 118 19.56 -14.54 -2.75
CA VAL A 118 19.02 -13.19 -2.50
C VAL A 118 18.31 -12.65 -3.74
N PHE A 119 17.30 -11.82 -3.52
CA PHE A 119 16.66 -11.04 -4.56
C PHE A 119 17.10 -9.58 -4.47
N VAL A 120 17.43 -8.99 -5.61
CA VAL A 120 17.84 -7.58 -5.74
C VAL A 120 16.73 -6.85 -6.49
N MET A 121 16.21 -5.79 -5.89
CA MET A 121 15.19 -4.93 -6.49
C MET A 121 15.35 -3.51 -5.96
N GLY A 122 14.93 -2.52 -6.76
CA GLY A 122 14.97 -1.12 -6.36
C GLY A 122 13.76 -0.67 -5.54
N PHE A 123 13.81 0.56 -5.04
CA PHE A 123 12.71 1.21 -4.31
C PHE A 123 12.07 2.27 -5.22
N ASN A 124 10.85 1.99 -5.73
CA ASN A 124 10.09 2.81 -6.71
C ASN A 124 10.73 2.99 -8.10
N ALA A 125 11.94 2.49 -8.35
CA ALA A 125 12.56 2.43 -9.67
C ALA A 125 13.72 1.42 -9.66
N ASP A 126 14.06 0.85 -10.82
CA ASP A 126 15.24 -0.01 -10.96
C ASP A 126 16.51 0.86 -10.99
N THR A 127 17.15 1.01 -9.83
CA THR A 127 18.35 1.85 -9.66
C THR A 127 19.66 1.07 -9.68
N THR A 128 19.59 -0.26 -9.58
CA THR A 128 20.76 -1.16 -9.59
C THR A 128 20.32 -2.57 -10.03
N ASP A 129 21.30 -3.43 -10.29
CA ASP A 129 21.10 -4.82 -10.67
C ASP A 129 22.20 -5.72 -10.10
N VAL A 130 22.00 -7.04 -10.15
CA VAL A 130 22.95 -8.05 -9.69
C VAL A 130 24.31 -7.88 -10.38
N ALA A 131 24.33 -7.62 -11.69
CA ALA A 131 25.56 -7.48 -12.47
C ALA A 131 26.43 -6.29 -12.02
N THR A 132 25.79 -5.18 -11.64
CA THR A 132 26.42 -3.98 -11.12
C THR A 132 26.90 -4.20 -9.69
N LEU A 133 26.06 -4.80 -8.83
CA LEU A 133 26.44 -5.13 -7.45
C LEU A 133 27.60 -6.13 -7.39
N LYS A 134 27.64 -7.13 -8.28
CA LYS A 134 28.71 -8.15 -8.34
C LYS A 134 30.11 -7.55 -8.56
N LYS A 135 30.20 -6.36 -9.17
CA LYS A 135 31.48 -5.64 -9.36
C LYS A 135 32.01 -5.02 -8.07
N ASN A 136 31.15 -4.79 -7.07
CA ASN A 136 31.56 -4.29 -5.76
C ASN A 136 32.08 -5.48 -4.91
N PRO A 137 33.33 -5.42 -4.38
CA PRO A 137 33.93 -6.51 -3.64
C PRO A 137 33.13 -7.01 -2.44
N VAL A 138 32.34 -6.14 -1.80
CA VAL A 138 31.53 -6.50 -0.63
C VAL A 138 30.37 -7.41 -1.04
N TYR A 139 29.61 -7.03 -2.07
CA TYR A 139 28.47 -7.81 -2.55
C TYR A 139 28.94 -9.05 -3.31
N GLY A 140 29.97 -8.94 -4.16
CA GLY A 140 30.55 -10.06 -4.88
C GLY A 140 31.14 -11.14 -3.97
N ALA A 141 31.47 -10.81 -2.72
CA ALA A 141 31.96 -11.77 -1.74
C ALA A 141 30.85 -12.58 -1.04
N LEU A 142 29.58 -12.15 -1.15
CA LEU A 142 28.45 -12.79 -0.48
C LEU A 142 28.21 -14.22 -1.01
N PRO A 143 27.73 -15.15 -0.17
CA PRO A 143 27.47 -16.54 -0.57
C PRO A 143 26.60 -16.63 -1.83
N ALA A 144 25.45 -15.92 -1.84
CA ALA A 144 24.53 -15.91 -2.97
C ALA A 144 25.15 -15.39 -4.28
N PHE A 145 26.02 -14.38 -4.23
CA PHE A 145 26.68 -13.85 -5.43
C PHE A 145 27.78 -14.79 -5.96
N LYS A 146 28.46 -15.51 -5.06
CA LYS A 146 29.48 -16.51 -5.42
C LYS A 146 28.87 -17.76 -6.04
N SER A 147 27.70 -18.18 -5.56
CA SER A 147 26.96 -19.33 -6.10
C SER A 147 26.05 -18.98 -7.28
N ASP A 148 26.09 -17.74 -7.77
CA ASP A 148 25.23 -17.23 -8.86
C ASP A 148 23.73 -17.36 -8.56
N HIS A 149 23.38 -17.24 -7.27
CA HIS A 149 22.01 -17.28 -6.75
C HIS A 149 21.55 -15.90 -6.23
N ALA A 150 22.05 -14.84 -6.87
CA ALA A 150 21.52 -13.49 -6.70
C ALA A 150 20.68 -13.16 -7.94
N TYR A 151 19.43 -12.75 -7.75
CA TYR A 151 18.47 -12.60 -8.85
C TYR A 151 17.86 -11.21 -8.87
N ASP A 152 17.84 -10.58 -10.04
CA ASP A 152 17.09 -9.35 -10.25
C ASP A 152 15.59 -9.62 -10.26
N LEU A 153 14.87 -8.80 -9.49
CA LEU A 153 13.42 -8.64 -9.55
C LEU A 153 13.07 -7.18 -9.89
N PRO A 154 11.97 -6.92 -10.62
CA PRO A 154 11.53 -5.56 -10.91
C PRO A 154 11.22 -4.76 -9.63
N TYR A 155 11.50 -3.45 -9.62
CA TYR A 155 11.25 -2.60 -8.44
C TYR A 155 9.80 -2.62 -7.94
N TRP A 156 8.84 -2.81 -8.85
CA TRP A 156 7.42 -2.80 -8.50
C TRP A 156 7.06 -3.98 -7.60
N VAL A 157 7.85 -5.05 -7.56
CA VAL A 157 7.66 -6.20 -6.67
C VAL A 157 7.57 -5.79 -5.20
N LEU A 158 8.32 -4.76 -4.81
CA LEU A 158 8.35 -4.30 -3.42
C LEU A 158 7.01 -3.69 -2.98
N ARG A 159 6.21 -3.18 -3.91
CA ARG A 159 4.91 -2.54 -3.67
C ARG A 159 3.86 -3.01 -4.66
N GLY A 160 3.96 -4.29 -5.03
CA GLY A 160 3.10 -4.91 -6.03
C GLY A 160 1.64 -4.75 -5.66
N ASP A 161 0.82 -4.25 -6.57
CA ASP A 161 -0.61 -4.51 -6.51
C ASP A 161 -0.94 -5.98 -6.84
N TYR A 162 -2.21 -6.32 -6.99
CA TYR A 162 -2.62 -7.68 -7.30
C TYR A 162 -2.04 -8.18 -8.63
N ASP A 163 -2.10 -7.36 -9.68
CA ASP A 163 -1.64 -7.73 -11.02
C ASP A 163 -0.12 -7.89 -11.05
N GLU A 164 0.59 -6.97 -10.39
CA GLU A 164 2.03 -7.05 -10.19
C GLU A 164 2.43 -8.30 -9.38
N SER A 165 1.65 -8.66 -8.35
CA SER A 165 1.88 -9.88 -7.58
C SER A 165 1.69 -11.15 -8.41
N MET A 166 0.69 -11.19 -9.30
CA MET A 166 0.49 -12.31 -10.21
C MET A 166 1.60 -12.38 -11.27
N ALA A 167 2.01 -11.23 -11.83
CA ALA A 167 3.13 -11.16 -12.75
C ALA A 167 4.45 -11.61 -12.10
N LEU A 168 4.64 -11.35 -10.79
CA LEU A 168 5.78 -11.87 -10.04
C LEU A 168 5.78 -13.40 -9.98
N LEU A 169 4.62 -14.05 -9.81
CA LEU A 169 4.56 -15.52 -9.77
C LEU A 169 5.03 -16.12 -11.09
N ASP A 170 4.64 -15.54 -12.23
CA ASP A 170 5.12 -15.97 -13.55
C ASP A 170 6.64 -15.78 -13.69
N ILE A 171 7.17 -14.66 -13.18
CA ILE A 171 8.62 -14.40 -13.16
C ILE A 171 9.37 -15.42 -12.31
N ILE A 172 8.83 -15.79 -11.15
CA ILE A 172 9.42 -16.78 -10.25
C ILE A 172 9.36 -18.18 -10.88
N GLU A 173 8.22 -18.57 -11.44
CA GLU A 173 8.07 -19.83 -12.17
C GLU A 173 9.09 -19.91 -13.31
N GLN A 174 9.20 -18.87 -14.13
CA GLN A 174 10.18 -18.83 -15.22
C GLN A 174 11.64 -18.93 -14.73
N LYS A 175 11.97 -18.33 -13.58
CA LYS A 175 13.34 -18.30 -13.05
C LYS A 175 13.76 -19.59 -12.35
N PHE A 176 12.83 -20.37 -11.82
CA PHE A 176 13.13 -21.50 -10.93
C PHE A 176 12.52 -22.85 -11.34
N SER A 177 11.86 -22.93 -12.49
CA SER A 177 11.38 -24.20 -13.08
C SER A 177 12.44 -24.95 -13.88
#